data_AF-A0A7W9BFX2-F1
#
_entry.id   AF-A0A7W9BFX2-F1
#
_cell.length_a   1.000
_cell.length_b   1.000
_cell.length_c   1.000
_cell.angle_alpha   90.00
_cell.angle_beta   90.00
_cell.angle_gamma   90.00
#
_symmetry.space_group_name_H-M   'P 1'
#
loop_
_entity.id
_entity.type
_entity.pdbx_description
1 polymer ?
#
loop_
_entity_poly.entity_id
_entity_poly.type
_entity_poly.pdbx_seq_one_letter_code
_entity_poly.pdbx_strand_id
1 'polypeptide(L)'
;MNYKLFEPVVLWAAIVGLSATASASNETRPPCLAGLRPVLVQGHFTGPIVCSEEASFILVGRTRSSGFYIYDYRYKFRPEHGNVTHGGQRLVVVHNGVYVGQYSLAPPPYATVTVSGPYVSLRRLGAAKVKLDFTREPPRQMLFDGEVELFSR
;
A
#
# COMPACT_ATOMS: atom_id res chain seq x y z
N MET A 1 41.43 -40.36 34.63
CA MET A 1 40.28 -39.90 35.44
C MET A 1 40.81 -38.94 36.49
N ASN A 2 40.54 -37.64 36.34
CA ASN A 2 40.90 -36.61 37.31
C ASN A 2 39.72 -35.65 37.39
N TYR A 3 39.07 -35.59 38.55
CA TYR A 3 37.95 -34.69 38.83
C TYR A 3 38.52 -33.43 39.48
N LYS A 4 38.24 -32.24 38.91
CA LYS A 4 38.42 -30.96 39.60
C LYS A 4 37.05 -30.33 39.81
N LEU A 5 36.61 -30.36 41.06
CA LEU A 5 35.55 -29.53 41.62
C LEU A 5 36.04 -28.08 41.65
N PHE A 6 35.24 -27.16 41.13
CA PHE A 6 35.40 -25.72 41.37
C PHE A 6 34.05 -25.12 41.75
N GLU A 7 34.11 -24.29 42.78
CA GLU A 7 33.03 -23.72 43.58
C GLU A 7 32.20 -22.67 42.80
N PRO A 8 30.91 -22.49 43.13
CA PRO A 8 30.10 -21.42 42.57
C PRO A 8 30.33 -20.11 43.33
N VAL A 9 30.83 -19.09 42.62
CA VAL A 9 30.87 -17.70 43.10
C VAL A 9 29.48 -17.08 42.90
N VAL A 10 28.82 -16.73 44.00
CA VAL A 10 27.52 -16.05 44.00
C VAL A 10 27.73 -14.55 43.80
N LEU A 11 27.41 -14.05 42.60
CA LEU A 11 27.41 -12.61 42.28
C LEU A 11 26.03 -12.01 42.57
N TRP A 12 25.95 -11.05 43.49
CA TRP A 12 24.76 -10.22 43.71
C TRP A 12 24.70 -9.13 42.65
N ALA A 13 23.73 -9.20 41.73
CA ALA A 13 23.47 -8.14 40.76
C ALA A 13 22.48 -7.12 41.36
N ALA A 14 22.95 -5.89 41.57
CA ALA A 14 22.11 -4.77 41.95
C ALA A 14 21.23 -4.36 40.77
N ILE A 15 19.91 -4.49 40.92
CA ILE A 15 18.92 -4.05 39.93
C ILE A 15 18.73 -2.54 40.10
N VAL A 16 19.41 -1.75 39.28
CA VAL A 16 19.13 -0.32 39.13
C VAL A 16 17.88 -0.19 38.26
N GLY A 17 16.75 0.10 38.91
CA GLY A 17 15.49 0.37 38.23
C GLY A 17 15.58 1.66 37.41
N LEU A 18 15.81 1.53 36.10
CA LEU A 18 15.56 2.59 35.15
C LEU A 18 14.04 2.74 34.97
N SER A 19 13.46 3.77 35.57
CA SER A 19 12.12 4.24 35.25
C SER A 19 12.11 4.75 33.80
N ALA A 20 11.71 3.91 32.86
CA ALA A 20 11.45 4.32 31.49
C ALA A 20 10.23 5.25 31.48
N THR A 21 10.46 6.55 31.25
CA THR A 21 9.41 7.48 30.90
C THR A 21 8.87 7.08 29.53
N ALA A 22 7.75 6.37 29.51
CA ALA A 22 6.98 6.13 28.30
C ALA A 22 6.45 7.49 27.81
N SER A 23 7.23 8.16 26.96
CA SER A 23 6.73 9.29 26.19
C SER A 23 5.64 8.75 25.27
N ALA A 24 4.39 9.06 25.59
CA ALA A 24 3.28 8.93 24.68
C ALA A 24 3.59 9.80 23.46
N SER A 25 4.18 9.19 22.43
CA SER A 25 4.40 9.82 21.14
C SER A 25 3.04 10.27 20.63
N ASN A 26 2.89 11.58 20.49
CA ASN A 26 1.70 12.21 19.95
C ASN A 26 1.48 11.61 18.55
N GLU A 27 0.54 10.68 18.41
CA GLU A 27 0.26 9.96 17.17
C GLU A 27 -0.12 10.97 16.10
N THR A 28 0.89 11.38 15.32
CA THR A 28 0.71 12.24 14.18
C THR A 28 -0.02 11.40 13.16
N ARG A 29 -1.34 11.65 12.99
CA ARG A 29 -2.15 10.97 11.98
C ARG A 29 -1.36 10.97 10.65
N PRO A 30 -1.19 9.81 10.00
CA PRO A 30 -0.44 9.76 8.76
C PRO A 30 -1.05 10.73 7.75
N PRO A 31 -0.23 11.46 6.98
CA PRO A 31 -0.74 12.40 6.00
C PRO A 31 -1.63 11.67 4.99
N CYS A 32 -2.76 12.29 4.63
CA CYS A 32 -3.70 11.74 3.66
C CYS A 32 -2.98 11.30 2.37
N LEU A 33 -3.38 10.15 1.83
CA LEU A 33 -2.76 9.51 0.67
C LEU A 33 -1.24 9.34 0.80
N ALA A 34 -0.76 9.06 2.02
CA ALA A 34 0.66 8.95 2.35
C ALA A 34 1.48 10.19 1.93
N GLY A 35 0.86 11.38 1.93
CA GLY A 35 1.50 12.64 1.52
C GLY A 35 1.64 12.82 0.00
N LEU A 36 1.14 11.88 -0.82
CA LEU A 36 1.30 11.93 -2.28
C LEU A 36 0.25 12.79 -3.00
N ARG A 37 -0.65 13.46 -2.27
CA ARG A 37 -1.67 14.33 -2.87
C ARG A 37 -1.08 15.34 -3.87
N PRO A 38 0.04 16.06 -3.61
CA PRO A 38 0.61 16.99 -4.59
C PRO A 38 1.07 16.28 -5.87
N VAL A 39 1.68 15.10 -5.75
CA VAL A 39 2.15 14.29 -6.87
C VAL A 39 1.00 13.82 -7.75
N LEU A 40 -0.12 13.40 -7.14
CA LEU A 40 -1.32 12.97 -7.86
C LEU A 40 -1.99 14.14 -8.59
N VAL A 41 -2.12 15.30 -7.93
CA VAL A 41 -2.71 16.50 -8.53
C VAL A 41 -1.86 17.00 -9.69
N GLN A 42 -0.54 17.11 -9.50
CA GLN A 42 0.39 17.55 -10.55
C GLN A 42 0.41 16.57 -11.73
N GLY A 43 0.26 15.27 -11.47
CA GLY A 43 0.18 14.24 -12.48
C GLY A 43 -1.19 14.12 -13.17
N HIS A 44 -2.15 15.00 -12.85
CA HIS A 44 -3.51 14.98 -13.40
C HIS A 44 -4.33 13.71 -13.08
N PHE A 45 -4.08 13.08 -11.92
CA PHE A 45 -4.84 11.93 -11.45
C PHE A 45 -6.35 12.10 -11.65
N THR A 46 -6.97 11.14 -12.34
CA THR A 46 -8.40 11.15 -12.66
C THR A 46 -9.21 10.31 -11.67
N GLY A 47 -9.98 10.96 -10.81
CA GLY A 47 -10.82 10.29 -9.83
C GLY A 47 -10.95 11.10 -8.54
N PRO A 48 -11.74 10.59 -7.58
CA PRO A 48 -11.91 11.29 -6.32
C PRO A 48 -10.63 11.17 -5.47
N ILE A 49 -10.18 12.30 -4.91
CA ILE A 49 -9.14 12.36 -3.88
C ILE A 49 -9.86 12.47 -2.54
N VAL A 50 -10.03 11.33 -1.88
CA VAL A 50 -10.77 11.20 -0.62
C VAL A 50 -9.80 11.11 0.55
N CYS A 51 -9.94 12.04 1.50
CA CYS A 51 -9.20 12.08 2.76
C CYS A 51 -10.16 11.81 3.94
N SER A 52 -10.65 10.58 4.04
CA SER A 52 -11.55 10.14 5.11
C SER A 52 -11.12 8.77 5.65
N GLU A 53 -11.73 8.36 6.76
CA GLU A 53 -11.49 7.03 7.35
C GLU A 53 -12.00 5.88 6.46
N GLU A 54 -12.86 6.17 5.48
CA GLU A 54 -13.33 5.20 4.49
C GLU A 54 -12.42 5.09 3.25
N ALA A 55 -11.25 5.75 3.27
CA ALA A 55 -10.25 5.69 2.22
C ALA A 55 -8.94 5.08 2.74
N SER A 56 -8.35 4.18 1.96
CA SER A 56 -7.04 3.58 2.23
C SER A 56 -6.14 3.76 1.02
N PHE A 57 -4.94 4.28 1.22
CA PHE A 57 -3.92 4.44 0.18
C PHE A 57 -2.63 3.76 0.64
N ILE A 58 -2.44 2.51 0.22
CA ILE A 58 -1.41 1.64 0.79
C ILE A 58 -0.38 1.31 -0.28
N LEU A 59 0.91 1.49 0.04
CA LEU A 59 1.99 0.99 -0.80
C LEU A 59 1.99 -0.55 -0.75
N VAL A 60 1.68 -1.19 -1.87
CA VAL A 60 1.69 -2.66 -2.00
C VAL A 60 3.11 -3.16 -2.19
N GLY A 61 3.94 -2.41 -2.92
CA GLY A 61 5.33 -2.75 -3.14
C GLY A 61 5.97 -1.95 -4.26
N ARG A 62 7.25 -2.26 -4.51
CA ARG A 62 8.04 -1.67 -5.59
C ARG A 62 8.47 -2.75 -6.58
N THR A 63 8.30 -2.50 -7.88
CA THR A 63 8.78 -3.43 -8.92
C THR A 63 10.31 -3.40 -8.98
N ARG A 64 10.96 -4.57 -9.05
CA ARG A 64 12.43 -4.65 -8.94
C ARG A 64 13.19 -4.13 -10.15
N SER A 65 12.69 -4.37 -11.38
CA SER A 65 13.41 -4.02 -12.61
C SER A 65 13.30 -2.54 -12.98
N SER A 66 12.10 -1.99 -12.81
CA SER A 66 11.75 -0.65 -13.28
C SER A 66 11.53 0.35 -12.15
N GLY A 67 11.43 -0.11 -10.90
CA GLY A 67 11.34 0.77 -9.73
C GLY A 67 9.99 1.48 -9.54
N PHE A 68 8.92 1.03 -10.21
CA PHE A 68 7.57 1.54 -10.02
C PHE A 68 7.06 1.23 -8.62
N TYR A 69 6.52 2.24 -7.94
CA TYR A 69 5.81 2.11 -6.68
C TYR A 69 4.33 1.89 -6.99
N ILE A 70 3.77 0.82 -6.43
CA ILE A 70 2.42 0.37 -6.70
C ILE A 70 1.59 0.59 -5.45
N TYR A 71 0.58 1.45 -5.54
CA TYR A 71 -0.33 1.76 -4.46
C TYR A 71 -1.72 1.15 -4.73
N ASP A 72 -2.30 0.53 -3.72
CA ASP A 72 -3.70 0.13 -3.69
C ASP A 72 -4.49 1.26 -3.04
N TYR A 73 -5.25 2.00 -3.86
CA TYR A 73 -6.11 3.07 -3.41
C TYR A 73 -7.57 2.61 -3.41
N ARG A 74 -8.15 2.46 -2.23
CA ARG A 74 -9.56 2.12 -2.05
C ARG A 74 -10.25 3.29 -1.40
N TYR A 75 -11.46 3.59 -1.82
CA TYR A 75 -12.22 4.69 -1.25
C TYR A 75 -13.70 4.37 -1.25
N LYS A 76 -14.38 4.98 -0.29
CA LYS A 76 -15.82 5.22 -0.34
C LYS A 76 -16.07 6.69 -0.01
N PHE A 77 -17.06 7.27 -0.68
CA PHE A 77 -17.52 8.61 -0.36
C PHE A 77 -18.99 8.77 -0.72
N ARG A 78 -19.66 9.69 -0.02
CA ARG A 78 -21.00 10.14 -0.34
C ARG A 78 -20.91 11.63 -0.68
N PRO A 79 -21.35 12.07 -1.87
CA PRO A 79 -21.45 13.49 -2.19
C PRO A 79 -22.38 14.22 -1.20
N GLU A 80 -22.11 15.49 -0.93
CA GLU A 80 -22.83 16.29 0.09
C GLU A 80 -24.35 16.35 -0.11
N HIS A 81 -24.81 16.31 -1.37
CA HIS A 81 -26.24 16.27 -1.73
C HIS A 81 -26.66 14.94 -2.37
N GLY A 82 -25.84 13.90 -2.22
CA GLY A 82 -26.07 12.58 -2.79
C GLY A 82 -26.59 11.58 -1.76
N ASN A 83 -27.55 10.75 -2.15
CA ASN A 83 -28.05 9.65 -1.32
C ASN A 83 -27.32 8.33 -1.59
N VAL A 84 -26.35 8.32 -2.51
CA VAL A 84 -25.62 7.12 -2.94
C VAL A 84 -24.17 7.20 -2.46
N THR A 85 -23.72 6.14 -1.80
CA THR A 85 -22.29 5.95 -1.50
C THR A 85 -21.61 5.37 -2.73
N HIS A 86 -20.62 6.08 -3.25
CA HIS A 86 -19.76 5.61 -4.31
C HIS A 86 -18.53 4.96 -3.71
N GLY A 87 -18.13 3.82 -4.26
CA GLY A 87 -16.92 3.11 -3.84
C GLY A 87 -16.10 2.73 -5.05
N GLY A 88 -14.78 2.62 -4.86
CA GLY A 88 -13.89 2.25 -5.93
C GLY A 88 -12.54 1.78 -5.43
N GLN A 89 -11.81 1.17 -6.34
CA GLN A 89 -10.42 0.79 -6.14
C GLN A 89 -9.63 1.25 -7.36
N ARG A 90 -8.45 1.82 -7.12
CA ARG A 90 -7.47 2.20 -8.14
C ARG A 90 -6.14 1.53 -7.84
N LEU A 91 -5.51 1.00 -8.87
CA LEU A 91 -4.10 0.66 -8.83
C LEU A 91 -3.30 1.87 -9.29
N VAL A 92 -2.70 2.60 -8.35
CA VAL A 92 -1.96 3.84 -8.64
C VAL A 92 -0.48 3.54 -8.82
N VAL A 93 0.11 4.08 -9.89
CA VAL A 93 1.51 3.84 -10.26
C VAL A 93 2.30 5.15 -10.16
N VAL A 94 3.37 5.11 -9.37
CA VAL A 94 4.31 6.22 -9.19
C VAL A 94 5.72 5.76 -9.57
N HIS A 95 6.51 6.62 -10.19
CA HIS A 95 7.91 6.36 -10.53
C HIS A 95 8.77 7.58 -10.22
N ASN A 96 9.82 7.40 -9.43
CA ASN A 96 10.74 8.46 -9.02
C ASN A 96 10.01 9.72 -8.47
N GLY A 97 8.97 9.51 -7.66
CA GLY A 97 8.17 10.59 -7.08
C GLY A 97 7.17 11.25 -8.02
N VAL A 98 7.00 10.74 -9.25
CA VAL A 98 6.06 11.26 -10.24
C VAL A 98 4.92 10.27 -10.45
N TYR A 99 3.68 10.76 -10.50
CA TYR A 99 2.53 9.94 -10.88
C TYR A 99 2.62 9.56 -12.37
N VAL A 100 2.54 8.25 -12.64
CA VAL A 100 2.67 7.69 -14.00
C VAL A 100 1.32 7.38 -14.62
N GLY A 101 0.34 7.03 -13.80
CA GLY A 101 -1.01 6.65 -14.20
C GLY A 101 -1.64 5.67 -13.23
N GLN A 102 -2.75 5.07 -13.65
CA GLN A 102 -3.55 4.16 -12.84
C GLN A 102 -4.39 3.18 -13.67
N TYR A 103 -4.90 2.14 -13.01
CA TYR A 103 -6.04 1.35 -13.49
C TYR A 103 -7.25 1.55 -12.59
N SER A 104 -8.45 1.54 -13.18
CA SER A 104 -9.70 1.42 -12.43
C SER A 104 -9.99 -0.06 -12.18
N LEU A 105 -10.36 -0.41 -10.95
CA LEU A 105 -10.76 -1.78 -10.56
C LEU A 105 -12.18 -1.78 -9.96
N ALA A 106 -12.93 -0.71 -10.21
CA ALA A 106 -14.28 -0.51 -9.72
C ALA A 106 -15.32 -1.28 -10.57
N PRO A 107 -16.51 -1.58 -10.01
CA PRO A 107 -16.91 -1.43 -8.61
C PRO A 107 -16.42 -2.62 -7.73
N PRO A 108 -16.66 -2.58 -6.39
CA PRO A 108 -16.43 -3.73 -5.52
C PRO A 108 -17.10 -5.02 -6.04
N PRO A 109 -16.57 -6.21 -5.69
CA PRO A 109 -15.61 -6.45 -4.62
C PRO A 109 -14.16 -6.10 -5.00
N TYR A 110 -13.38 -5.67 -4.01
CA TYR A 110 -12.00 -5.25 -4.22
C TYR A 110 -11.09 -6.42 -4.60
N ALA A 111 -10.21 -6.17 -5.55
CA ALA A 111 -9.15 -7.08 -5.93
C ALA A 111 -8.01 -7.02 -4.90
N THR A 112 -7.42 -8.17 -4.58
CA THR A 112 -6.13 -8.21 -3.90
C THR A 112 -5.04 -7.86 -4.89
N VAL A 113 -4.21 -6.88 -4.53
CA VAL A 113 -3.04 -6.45 -5.30
C VAL A 113 -1.78 -7.01 -4.65
N THR A 114 -0.87 -7.58 -5.44
CA THR A 114 0.44 -8.04 -4.97
C THR A 114 1.53 -7.67 -5.97
N VAL A 115 2.74 -7.38 -5.48
CA VAL A 115 3.92 -7.12 -6.31
C VAL A 115 4.92 -8.26 -6.11
N SER A 116 5.43 -8.84 -7.20
CA SER A 116 6.45 -9.88 -7.17
C SER A 116 7.44 -9.70 -8.32
N GLY A 117 8.68 -9.31 -8.00
CA GLY A 117 9.70 -9.02 -9.01
C GLY A 117 9.27 -7.86 -9.91
N PRO A 118 9.23 -8.04 -11.25
CA PRO A 118 8.71 -7.02 -12.17
C PRO A 118 7.19 -7.11 -12.38
N TYR A 119 6.48 -7.99 -11.67
CA TYR A 119 5.08 -8.26 -11.95
C TYR A 119 4.15 -7.70 -10.87
N VAL A 120 3.02 -7.14 -11.31
CA VAL A 120 1.88 -6.85 -10.44
C VAL A 120 0.81 -7.90 -10.70
N SER A 121 0.23 -8.46 -9.66
CA SER A 121 -0.87 -9.41 -9.78
C SER A 121 -2.12 -8.92 -9.09
N LEU A 122 -3.25 -9.08 -9.77
CA LEU A 122 -4.58 -8.72 -9.32
C LEU A 122 -5.42 -9.99 -9.20
N ARG A 123 -6.21 -10.11 -8.14
CA ARG A 123 -7.13 -11.23 -7.95
C ARG A 123 -8.37 -10.81 -7.19
N ARG A 124 -9.54 -10.93 -7.81
CA ARG A 124 -10.84 -10.87 -7.12
C ARG A 124 -11.22 -12.26 -6.61
N LEU A 125 -11.97 -12.34 -5.52
CA LEU A 125 -12.45 -13.61 -4.99
C LEU A 125 -13.33 -14.31 -6.04
N GLY A 126 -13.05 -15.58 -6.33
CA GLY A 126 -13.77 -16.35 -7.35
C GLY A 126 -13.34 -16.09 -8.80
N ALA A 127 -12.43 -15.14 -9.05
CA ALA A 127 -11.94 -14.83 -10.40
C ALA A 127 -10.53 -15.35 -10.67
N ALA A 128 -10.16 -15.40 -11.95
CA ALA A 128 -8.82 -15.72 -12.38
C ALA A 128 -7.82 -14.65 -11.95
N LYS A 129 -6.59 -15.06 -11.64
CA LYS A 129 -5.50 -14.14 -11.31
C LYS A 129 -4.99 -13.48 -12.59
N VAL A 130 -4.99 -12.15 -12.62
CA VAL A 130 -4.41 -11.36 -13.70
C VAL A 130 -2.99 -10.95 -13.31
N LYS A 131 -2.05 -11.07 -14.25
CA LYS A 131 -0.65 -10.75 -14.06
C LYS A 131 -0.22 -9.70 -15.08
N LEU A 132 0.31 -8.58 -14.60
CA LEU A 132 0.77 -7.46 -15.38
C LEU A 132 2.29 -7.41 -15.34
N ASP A 133 2.92 -7.25 -16.50
CA ASP A 133 4.38 -7.11 -16.64
C ASP A 133 4.78 -5.64 -16.62
N PHE A 134 5.49 -5.23 -15.57
CA PHE A 134 6.01 -3.89 -15.37
C PHE A 134 7.52 -3.81 -15.66
N THR A 135 8.11 -4.78 -16.37
CA THR A 135 9.57 -4.81 -16.63
C THR A 135 10.08 -3.52 -17.28
N ARG A 136 9.29 -2.91 -18.17
CA ARG A 136 9.65 -1.67 -18.89
C ARG A 136 8.73 -0.50 -18.55
N GLU A 137 7.44 -0.68 -18.78
CA GLU A 137 6.40 0.31 -18.50
C GLU A 137 5.12 -0.38 -18.00
N PRO A 138 4.17 0.34 -17.38
CA PRO A 138 2.86 -0.22 -17.06
C PRO A 138 2.12 -0.63 -18.34
N PRO A 139 1.53 -1.85 -18.42
CA PRO A 139 0.74 -2.27 -19.59
C PRO A 139 -0.39 -1.30 -19.91
N ARG A 140 -0.57 -0.93 -21.18
CA ARG A 140 -1.58 0.08 -21.56
C ARG A 140 -3.03 -0.35 -21.30
N GLN A 141 -3.25 -1.65 -21.21
CA GLN A 141 -4.55 -2.22 -20.88
C GLN A 141 -4.35 -3.59 -20.23
N MET A 142 -5.41 -4.09 -19.62
CA MET A 142 -5.50 -5.45 -19.13
C MET A 142 -6.92 -5.99 -19.29
N LEU A 143 -7.05 -7.31 -19.39
CA LEU A 143 -8.35 -7.97 -19.27
C LEU A 143 -8.54 -8.35 -17.79
N PHE A 144 -9.46 -7.68 -17.11
CA PHE A 144 -9.75 -7.91 -15.69
C PHE A 144 -11.22 -8.23 -15.54
N ASP A 145 -11.52 -9.44 -15.04
CA ASP A 145 -12.90 -9.94 -14.87
C ASP A 145 -13.78 -9.87 -16.13
N GLY A 146 -13.17 -10.08 -17.30
CA GLY A 146 -13.87 -10.07 -18.59
C GLY A 146 -14.01 -8.69 -19.22
N GLU A 147 -13.58 -7.62 -18.54
CA GLU A 147 -13.60 -6.25 -19.04
C GLU A 147 -12.20 -5.75 -19.38
N VAL A 148 -12.11 -4.90 -20.40
CA VAL A 148 -10.84 -4.26 -20.78
C VAL A 148 -10.67 -3.02 -19.93
N GLU A 149 -9.70 -3.07 -19.02
CA GLU A 149 -9.31 -1.95 -18.19
C GLU A 149 -8.12 -1.23 -18.80
N LEU A 150 -8.27 0.08 -19.01
CA LEU A 150 -7.24 0.92 -19.62
C LEU A 150 -6.35 1.55 -18.54
N PHE A 151 -5.06 1.65 -18.86
CA PHE A 151 -4.13 2.46 -18.09
C PHE A 151 -4.35 3.93 -18.42
N SER A 152 -4.85 4.69 -17.44
CA SER A 152 -5.13 6.12 -17.57
C SER A 152 -4.03 6.95 -16.93
N ARG A 153 -3.78 8.12 -17.51
CA ARG A 153 -3.02 9.21 -16.89
C ARG A 153 -4.01 10.23 -16.37
#